data_AF-A0A442W6G1-F1
#
_entry.id   AF-A0A442W6G1-F1
#
_cell.length_a   1.000
_cell.length_b   1.000
_cell.length_c   1.000
_cell.angle_alpha   90.00
_cell.angle_beta   90.00
_cell.angle_gamma   90.00
#
_symmetry.space_group_name_H-M   'P 1'
#
loop_
_entity.id
_entity.type
_entity.pdbx_description
1 polymer ?
#
loop_
_entity_poly.entity_id
_entity_poly.type
_entity_poly.pdbx_seq_one_letter_code
_entity_poly.pdbx_strand_id
1 'polypeptide(L)' 'MALARLELKVVFGSIFERFPALRLAVAPEELKLRKEIITGGFEEFPVLW' A
#
# COMPACT_ATOMS: atom_id res chain seq x y z
N MET A 1 7.59 -18.71 5.74
CA MET A 1 7.94 -17.33 6.12
C MET A 1 8.89 -16.61 5.14
N ALA A 2 9.75 -17.29 4.37
CA ALA A 2 10.66 -16.62 3.43
C ALA A 2 9.97 -16.00 2.19
N LEU A 3 8.87 -16.62 1.72
CA LEU A 3 8.16 -16.19 0.52
C LEU A 3 7.52 -14.80 0.67
N ALA A 4 6.74 -14.57 1.72
CA ALA A 4 6.11 -13.27 1.98
C ALA A 4 7.12 -12.10 2.02
N ARG A 5 8.33 -12.34 2.56
CA ARG A 5 9.40 -11.34 2.59
C ARG A 5 9.96 -11.05 1.19
N LEU A 6 10.11 -12.08 0.36
CA LEU A 6 10.58 -11.90 -1.02
C LEU A 6 9.54 -11.14 -1.85
N GLU A 7 8.26 -11.52 -1.73
CA GLU A 7 7.15 -10.86 -2.43
C GLU A 7 7.09 -9.36 -2.10
N LEU A 8 7.16 -8.99 -0.82
CA LEU A 8 7.16 -7.58 -0.42
C LEU A 8 8.38 -6.81 -0.95
N LYS A 9 9.57 -7.42 -0.99
CA LYS A 9 10.76 -6.77 -1.55
C LYS A 9 10.61 -6.47 -3.04
N VAL A 10 10.08 -7.42 -3.81
CA VAL A 10 9.89 -7.26 -5.25
C VAL A 10 8.81 -6.22 -5.56
N VAL A 11 7.67 -6.30 -4.85
CA VAL A 11 6.55 -5.37 -5.06
C VAL A 11 6.95 -3.94 -4.70
N PHE A 12 7.51 -3.71 -3.52
CA PHE A 12 7.89 -2.36 -3.11
C PHE A 12 9.07 -1.79 -3.91
N GLY A 13 10.01 -2.62 -4.38
CA GLY A 13 11.05 -2.14 -5.29
C GLY A 13 10.47 -1.67 -6.62
N SER A 14 9.68 -2.51 -7.28
CA SER A 14 9.18 -2.25 -8.63
C SER A 14 8.11 -1.16 -8.71
N ILE A 15 7.28 -0.99 -7.67
CA ILE A 15 6.24 0.04 -7.66
C ILE A 15 6.81 1.45 -7.75
N PHE A 16 7.84 1.76 -6.95
CA PHE A 16 8.42 3.10 -6.93
C PHE A 16 9.32 3.37 -8.14
N GLU A 17 9.92 2.33 -8.74
CA GLU A 17 10.61 2.44 -10.03
C GLU A 17 9.63 2.80 -11.16
N ARG A 18 8.44 2.19 -11.17
CA ARG A 18 7.43 2.41 -12.22
C ARG A 18 6.63 3.69 -12.04
N PHE A 19 6.38 4.10 -10.80
CA PHE A 19 5.58 5.27 -10.43
C PHE A 19 6.37 6.17 -9.46
N PRO A 20 7.37 6.93 -9.97
CA PRO A 20 8.28 7.69 -9.10
C PRO A 20 7.60 8.84 -8.35
N ALA A 21 6.46 9.34 -8.84
CA ALA A 21 5.68 10.39 -8.19
C ALA A 21 4.51 9.85 -7.36
N LEU A 22 4.45 8.53 -7.12
CA LEU A 22 3.36 7.88 -6.41
C LEU A 22 3.15 8.51 -5.03
N ARG A 23 1.95 9.04 -4.81
CA ARG A 23 1.55 9.69 -3.55
C ARG A 23 0.08 9.45 -3.26
N LEU A 24 -0.32 9.64 -2.01
CA LEU A 24 -1.74 9.60 -1.65
C LEU A 24 -2.53 10.68 -2.39
N ALA A 25 -3.72 10.31 -2.83
CA ALA A 25 -4.68 11.22 -3.45
C ALA A 25 -5.45 12.07 -2.43
N VAL A 26 -5.46 11.62 -1.17
CA VAL A 26 -6.20 12.21 -0.03
C VAL A 26 -5.25 12.43 1.14
N ALA A 27 -5.67 13.20 2.14
CA ALA A 27 -4.90 13.35 3.37
C ALA A 27 -4.87 12.02 4.15
N PRO A 28 -3.79 11.68 4.88
CA PRO A 28 -3.68 10.42 5.62
C PRO A 28 -4.83 10.16 6.60
N GLU A 29 -5.41 11.21 7.18
CA GLU A 29 -6.50 11.16 8.14
C GLU A 29 -7.83 10.73 7.50
N GLU A 30 -7.96 10.83 6.17
CA GLU A 30 -9.15 10.42 5.42
C GLU A 30 -9.15 8.91 5.11
N LEU A 31 -8.03 8.22 5.34
CA LEU A 31 -7.91 6.79 5.10
C LEU A 31 -8.75 5.99 6.10
N LYS A 32 -9.63 5.13 5.56
CA LYS A 32 -10.51 4.28 6.37
C LYS A 32 -9.87 2.93 6.62
N LEU A 33 -9.68 2.57 7.89
CA LEU A 33 -9.27 1.23 8.28
C LEU A 33 -10.40 0.24 8.09
N ARG A 34 -10.09 -0.92 7.52
CA ARG A 34 -11.02 -2.06 7.49
C ARG A 34 -11.20 -2.60 8.91
N LYS A 35 -12.39 -2.39 9.46
CA LYS A 35 -12.73 -2.82 10.83
C LYS A 35 -13.10 -4.31 10.91
N GLU A 36 -13.37 -4.94 9.78
CA GLU A 36 -13.89 -6.32 9.70
C GLU A 36 -12.78 -7.39 9.55
N ILE A 37 -11.52 -6.99 9.37
CA ILE A 37 -10.41 -7.92 9.10
C ILE A 37 -9.35 -7.86 10.20
N ILE A 38 -9.06 -9.01 10.80
CA ILE A 38 -8.14 -9.16 11.95
C ILE A 38 -6.68 -8.83 11.56
N THR A 39 -6.30 -9.05 10.29
CA THR A 39 -4.96 -8.73 9.78
C THR A 39 -4.75 -7.23 9.53
N GLY A 40 -5.78 -6.40 9.73
CA GLY A 40 -5.75 -4.95 9.47
C GLY A 40 -5.86 -4.59 7.99
N GLY A 41 -5.48 -3.34 7.68
CA GLY A 41 -5.49 -2.76 6.33
C GLY A 41 -6.49 -1.63 6.16
N PHE A 42 -6.39 -0.92 5.03
CA PHE A 42 -7.34 0.14 4.67
C PHE A 42 -8.43 -0.41 3.73
N GLU A 43 -9.64 0.15 3.79
CA GLU A 43 -10.73 -0.14 2.84
C GLU A 43 -10.26 0.18 1.41
N GLU A 44 -9.63 1.34 1.26
CA GLU A 44 -9.05 1.83 0.03
C GLU A 44 -7.71 2.53 0.30
N PHE A 45 -6.85 2.57 -0.71
CA PHE A 45 -5.59 3.29 -0.67
C PHE A 45 -5.46 4.14 -1.94
N PRO A 46 -6.18 5.28 -2.02
CA PRO A 46 -6.26 6.08 -3.23
C PRO A 46 -4.94 6.80 -3.47
N VAL A 47 -4.38 6.62 -4.67
CA VAL A 47 -3.06 7.12 -5.07
C VAL A 47 -3.12 7.89 -6.38
N LEU A 48 -2.19 8.82 -6.54
CA LEU A 48 -1.87 9.53 -7.77
C LEU A 48 -0.43 9.16 -8.16
N TRP A 49 -0.14 9.00 -9.45
CA TRP A 49 1.16 8.55 -9.95
C TRP A 49 1.64 9.35 -11.15
#